data_AF-A0A842T6A0-F1
#
_entry.id   AF-A0A842T6A0-F1
#
_cell.length_a   1.000
_cell.length_b   1.000
_cell.length_c   1.000
_cell.angle_alpha   90.00
_cell.angle_beta   90.00
_cell.angle_gamma   90.00
#
_symmetry.space_group_name_H-M   'P 1'
#
loop_
_entity.id
_entity.type
_entity.pdbx_description
1 polymer ?
#
loop_
_entity_poly.entity_id
_entity_poly.type
_entity_poly.pdbx_seq_one_letter_code
_entity_poly.pdbx_strand_id
1 'polypeptide(L)'
;MNYLPNNRNHAELDNPNWDIIEISKIDDKIIKKLLNKLSLGISDDFFICFESLMKIGEKAKPVIISHIKKNQIDHFVRDVLYFILNTIKNNNASPPLLPKLYNPDFIMRARTIMEIEESRKVDYLKFLLPLINDPDDSVRWALIKLLHSLELVNNPMVKTELEAHLSKEKNPIIIKKIKEMI
;
A
#
# COMPACT_ATOMS: atom_id res chain seq x y z
N MET A 1 -13.08 0.44 -41.09
CA MET A 1 -11.61 0.44 -40.89
C MET A 1 -11.36 0.24 -39.41
N ASN A 2 -10.98 -0.97 -39.03
CA ASN A 2 -10.67 -1.34 -37.64
C ASN A 2 -9.20 -1.00 -37.38
N TYR A 3 -8.93 -0.15 -36.38
CA TYR A 3 -7.61 -0.02 -35.77
C TYR A 3 -7.70 -0.44 -34.32
N LEU A 4 -7.53 -1.75 -34.09
CA LEU A 4 -7.06 -2.28 -32.82
C LEU A 4 -5.52 -2.18 -32.85
N PRO A 5 -4.87 -1.43 -31.94
CA PRO A 5 -3.44 -1.57 -31.77
C PRO A 5 -3.19 -2.78 -30.87
N ASN A 6 -2.70 -3.85 -31.51
CA ASN A 6 -1.75 -4.84 -31.03
C ASN A 6 -1.65 -5.03 -29.51
N ASN A 7 -2.32 -6.10 -29.04
CA ASN A 7 -1.67 -7.30 -28.52
C ASN A 7 -0.27 -7.07 -27.91
N ARG A 8 -0.20 -6.37 -26.78
CA ARG A 8 0.91 -6.56 -25.84
C ARG A 8 0.64 -7.89 -25.14
N ASN A 9 1.50 -8.84 -25.41
CA ASN A 9 1.50 -10.17 -24.81
C ASN A 9 1.26 -10.07 -23.30
N HIS A 10 0.13 -10.60 -22.84
CA HIS A 10 -0.15 -10.82 -21.41
C HIS A 10 0.83 -11.83 -20.76
N ALA A 11 1.80 -12.37 -21.51
CA ALA A 11 2.79 -13.34 -21.07
C ALA A 11 3.95 -12.76 -20.24
N GLU A 12 4.09 -11.43 -20.13
CA GLU A 12 5.14 -10.81 -19.30
C GLU A 12 4.74 -10.69 -17.81
N LEU A 13 3.51 -11.06 -17.44
CA LEU A 13 3.05 -11.15 -16.04
C LEU A 13 3.21 -12.57 -15.44
N ASP A 14 3.64 -13.56 -16.23
CA ASP A 14 3.58 -14.98 -15.86
C ASP A 14 4.84 -15.54 -15.19
N ASN A 15 5.85 -14.73 -14.86
CA ASN A 15 6.90 -15.24 -13.97
C ASN A 15 7.69 -14.19 -13.19
N PRO A 16 7.16 -13.78 -12.04
CA PRO A 16 7.98 -13.45 -10.90
C PRO A 16 8.14 -14.76 -10.09
N ASN A 17 9.36 -15.05 -9.67
CA ASN A 17 9.84 -16.23 -8.96
C ASN A 17 9.04 -16.51 -7.66
N TRP A 18 7.78 -16.93 -7.78
CA TRP A 18 6.81 -17.06 -6.69
C TRP A 18 6.64 -18.53 -6.35
N ASP A 19 7.17 -18.92 -5.20
CA ASP A 19 6.91 -20.25 -4.66
C ASP A 19 5.43 -20.33 -4.27
N ILE A 20 4.62 -21.02 -5.07
CA ILE A 20 3.26 -21.39 -4.68
C ILE A 20 3.39 -22.49 -3.62
N ILE A 21 3.09 -22.13 -2.37
CA ILE A 21 3.15 -23.03 -1.22
C ILE A 21 1.74 -23.31 -0.73
N GLU A 22 1.40 -24.59 -0.57
CA GLU A 22 0.14 -24.99 0.08
C GLU A 22 0.10 -24.48 1.53
N ILE A 23 -1.05 -23.94 1.96
CA ILE A 23 -1.23 -23.40 3.33
C ILE A 23 -0.90 -24.44 4.42
N SER A 24 -1.16 -25.73 4.14
CA SER A 24 -0.80 -26.87 5.00
C SER A 24 0.70 -26.93 5.32
N LYS A 25 1.55 -26.57 4.35
CA LYS A 25 3.03 -26.62 4.41
C LYS A 25 3.65 -25.34 4.99
N ILE A 26 2.85 -24.31 5.24
CA ILE A 26 3.33 -23.06 5.84
C ILE A 26 3.66 -23.28 7.31
N ASP A 27 4.83 -22.89 7.77
CA ASP A 27 5.24 -22.94 9.18
C ASP A 27 5.60 -21.53 9.70
N ASP A 28 5.91 -21.44 11.00
CA ASP A 28 6.31 -20.19 11.64
C ASP A 28 7.55 -19.56 10.98
N LYS A 29 8.44 -20.38 10.39
CA LYS A 29 9.66 -19.91 9.72
C LYS A 29 9.31 -19.18 8.43
N ILE A 30 8.38 -19.70 7.65
CA ILE A 30 7.85 -19.04 6.44
C ILE A 30 7.16 -17.72 6.83
N ILE A 31 6.29 -17.74 7.85
CA ILE A 31 5.60 -16.52 8.30
C ILE A 31 6.61 -15.46 8.77
N LYS A 32 7.66 -15.84 9.51
CA LYS A 32 8.74 -14.93 9.92
C LYS A 32 9.50 -14.35 8.73
N LYS A 33 9.74 -15.12 7.67
CA LYS A 33 10.36 -14.60 6.43
C LYS A 33 9.48 -13.55 5.76
N LEU A 34 8.17 -13.80 5.64
CA LEU A 34 7.21 -12.84 5.08
C LEU A 34 7.20 -11.54 5.90
N LEU A 35 7.16 -11.65 7.24
CA LEU A 35 7.21 -10.49 8.13
C LEU A 35 8.49 -9.69 7.99
N ASN A 36 9.64 -10.36 7.92
CA ASN A 36 10.92 -9.68 7.76
C ASN A 36 11.00 -8.93 6.42
N LYS A 37 10.48 -9.52 5.33
CA LYS A 37 10.41 -8.85 4.02
C LYS A 37 9.43 -7.68 4.02
N LEU A 38 8.24 -7.86 4.60
CA LEU A 38 7.24 -6.79 4.74
C LEU A 38 7.82 -5.58 5.50
N SER A 39 8.69 -5.82 6.48
CA SER A 39 9.37 -4.78 7.26
C SER A 39 10.48 -4.03 6.51
N LEU A 40 10.83 -4.41 5.27
CA LEU A 40 11.85 -3.69 4.47
C LEU A 40 11.30 -2.42 3.80
N GLY A 41 9.98 -2.20 3.83
CA GLY A 41 9.31 -1.04 3.23
C GLY A 41 8.49 -1.38 1.99
N ILE A 42 7.79 -0.38 1.46
CA ILE A 42 6.86 -0.53 0.32
C ILE A 42 7.65 -0.86 -0.95
N SER A 43 7.31 -2.00 -1.56
CA SER A 43 7.91 -2.58 -2.77
C SER A 43 6.95 -3.63 -3.36
N ASP A 44 7.28 -4.22 -4.50
CA ASP A 44 6.49 -5.36 -5.02
C ASP A 44 6.46 -6.54 -4.01
N ASP A 45 7.60 -6.77 -3.33
CA ASP A 45 7.72 -7.77 -2.26
C ASP A 45 6.80 -7.46 -1.06
N PHE A 46 6.57 -6.17 -0.76
CA PHE A 46 5.66 -5.74 0.30
C PHE A 46 4.24 -6.22 0.02
N PHE A 47 3.73 -5.99 -1.19
CA PHE A 47 2.39 -6.41 -1.59
C PHE A 47 2.21 -7.92 -1.47
N ILE A 48 3.19 -8.68 -1.98
CA ILE A 48 3.13 -10.15 -1.96
C ILE A 48 3.15 -10.66 -0.51
N CYS A 49 4.00 -10.10 0.35
CA CYS A 49 4.05 -10.49 1.75
C CYS A 49 2.77 -10.13 2.49
N PHE A 50 2.22 -8.94 2.24
CA PHE A 50 0.94 -8.48 2.80
C PHE A 50 -0.19 -9.44 2.42
N GLU A 51 -0.36 -9.70 1.11
CA GLU A 51 -1.39 -10.59 0.57
C GLU A 51 -1.22 -12.02 1.09
N SER A 52 0.02 -12.51 1.17
CA SER A 52 0.31 -13.83 1.69
C SER A 52 -0.10 -13.97 3.15
N LEU A 53 0.23 -12.98 3.99
CA LEU A 53 -0.16 -12.99 5.40
C LEU A 53 -1.68 -12.93 5.58
N MET A 54 -2.37 -12.16 4.75
CA MET A 54 -3.85 -12.12 4.72
C MET A 54 -4.44 -13.48 4.35
N LYS A 55 -3.90 -14.16 3.33
CA LYS A 55 -4.34 -15.48 2.87
C LYS A 55 -4.04 -16.60 3.87
N ILE A 56 -2.91 -16.51 4.59
CA ILE A 56 -2.57 -17.46 5.68
C ILE A 56 -3.58 -17.35 6.83
N GLY A 57 -4.12 -16.16 7.08
CA GLY A 57 -5.24 -15.96 7.99
C GLY A 57 -4.89 -16.30 9.45
N GLU A 58 -5.79 -17.01 10.13
CA GLU A 58 -5.68 -17.34 11.56
C GLU A 58 -4.34 -17.97 11.95
N LYS A 59 -3.74 -18.76 11.06
CA LYS A 59 -2.43 -19.40 11.27
C LYS A 59 -1.28 -18.40 11.41
N ALA A 60 -1.39 -17.19 10.82
CA ALA A 60 -0.36 -16.16 10.92
C ALA A 60 -0.43 -15.36 12.24
N LYS A 61 -1.59 -15.30 12.91
CA LYS A 61 -1.83 -14.39 14.04
C LYS A 61 -0.83 -14.54 15.19
N PRO A 62 -0.48 -15.74 15.69
CA PRO A 62 0.45 -15.86 16.82
C PRO A 62 1.83 -15.28 16.49
N VAL A 63 2.30 -15.51 15.26
CA VAL A 63 3.59 -15.03 14.79
C VAL A 63 3.57 -13.51 14.56
N ILE A 64 2.49 -12.97 13.99
CA ILE A 64 2.31 -11.51 13.84
C ILE A 64 2.29 -10.82 15.21
N ILE A 65 1.53 -11.34 16.18
CA ILE A 65 1.46 -10.78 17.55
C ILE A 65 2.83 -10.82 18.21
N SER A 66 3.55 -11.93 18.09
CA SER A 66 4.92 -12.06 18.59
C SER A 66 5.87 -11.07 17.92
N HIS A 67 5.71 -10.84 16.61
CA HIS A 67 6.50 -9.86 15.87
C HIS A 67 6.24 -8.45 16.41
N ILE A 68 4.99 -7.98 16.45
CA ILE A 68 4.60 -6.63 16.93
C ILE A 68 5.18 -6.30 18.32
N LYS A 69 5.27 -7.28 19.23
CA LYS A 69 5.81 -7.11 20.59
C LYS A 69 7.31 -6.77 20.62
N LYS A 70 8.03 -6.86 19.51
CA LYS A 70 9.44 -6.46 19.41
C LYS A 70 9.54 -4.92 19.35
N ASN A 71 10.44 -4.34 20.14
CA ASN A 71 10.56 -2.88 20.32
C ASN A 71 11.08 -2.09 19.10
N GLN A 72 11.38 -2.73 17.96
CA GLN A 72 12.07 -2.09 16.82
C GLN A 72 11.30 -2.18 15.50
N ILE A 73 9.97 -2.16 15.55
CA ILE A 73 9.15 -2.20 14.33
C ILE A 73 8.74 -0.79 13.96
N ASP A 74 8.96 -0.44 12.70
CA ASP A 74 8.51 0.79 12.08
C ASP A 74 7.00 1.03 12.30
N HIS A 75 6.61 2.29 12.52
CA HIS A 75 5.24 2.64 12.88
C HIS A 75 4.24 2.28 11.77
N PHE A 76 4.60 2.52 10.51
CA PHE A 76 3.76 2.17 9.36
C PHE A 76 3.60 0.66 9.25
N VAL A 77 4.70 -0.10 9.37
CA VAL A 77 4.64 -1.57 9.39
C VAL A 77 3.77 -2.08 10.53
N ARG A 78 3.89 -1.51 11.72
CA ARG A 78 3.05 -1.88 12.87
C ARG A 78 1.56 -1.67 12.58
N ASP A 79 1.20 -0.54 11.96
CA ASP A 79 -0.18 -0.25 11.57
C ASP A 79 -0.72 -1.23 10.53
N VAL A 80 0.11 -1.61 9.56
CA VAL A 80 -0.20 -2.64 8.55
C VAL A 80 -0.45 -4.00 9.22
N LEU A 81 0.38 -4.39 10.19
CA LEU A 81 0.18 -5.66 10.91
C LEU A 81 -1.09 -5.66 11.76
N TYR A 82 -1.42 -4.53 12.42
CA TYR A 82 -2.71 -4.40 13.12
C TYR A 82 -3.90 -4.46 12.16
N PHE A 83 -3.78 -3.87 10.98
CA PHE A 83 -4.80 -3.98 9.93
C PHE A 83 -5.04 -5.43 9.50
N ILE A 84 -3.96 -6.17 9.27
CA ILE A 84 -4.01 -7.60 8.93
C ILE A 84 -4.72 -8.37 10.05
N LEU A 85 -4.30 -8.20 11.32
CA LEU A 85 -4.93 -8.88 12.46
C LEU A 85 -6.42 -8.58 12.58
N ASN A 86 -6.81 -7.32 12.41
CA ASN A 86 -8.22 -6.91 12.47
C ASN A 86 -9.03 -7.52 11.31
N THR A 87 -8.47 -7.56 10.10
CA THR A 87 -9.16 -8.14 8.96
C THR A 87 -9.35 -9.65 9.11
N ILE A 88 -8.32 -10.36 9.56
CA ILE A 88 -8.40 -11.79 9.85
C ILE A 88 -9.49 -12.06 10.90
N LYS A 89 -9.52 -11.27 11.98
CA LYS A 89 -10.51 -11.42 13.06
C LYS A 89 -11.95 -11.23 12.58
N ASN A 90 -12.20 -10.25 11.72
CA ASN A 90 -13.56 -9.84 11.36
C ASN A 90 -14.12 -10.60 10.15
N ASN A 91 -13.31 -11.44 9.49
CA ASN A 91 -13.70 -12.22 8.30
C ASN A 91 -14.45 -11.36 7.25
N ASN A 92 -13.97 -10.13 7.03
CA ASN A 92 -14.67 -9.13 6.23
C ASN A 92 -14.95 -9.65 4.81
N ALA A 93 -16.23 -9.64 4.40
CA ALA A 93 -16.66 -10.08 3.08
C ALA A 93 -16.28 -9.11 1.94
N SER A 94 -16.03 -7.83 2.27
CA SER A 94 -15.57 -6.83 1.30
C SER A 94 -14.03 -6.78 1.28
N PRO A 95 -13.40 -6.82 0.10
CA PRO A 95 -11.96 -6.70 -0.01
C PRO A 95 -11.49 -5.39 0.64
N PRO A 96 -10.57 -5.44 1.62
CA PRO A 96 -10.00 -4.24 2.20
C PRO A 96 -9.35 -3.36 1.12
N LEU A 97 -9.45 -2.03 1.26
CA LEU A 97 -8.81 -1.10 0.31
C LEU A 97 -7.29 -1.08 0.47
N LEU A 98 -6.78 -1.42 1.67
CA LEU A 98 -5.36 -1.35 1.97
C LEU A 98 -4.47 -2.18 1.02
N PRO A 99 -4.77 -3.46 0.71
CA PRO A 99 -3.97 -4.18 -0.30
C PRO A 99 -3.98 -3.52 -1.67
N LYS A 100 -5.11 -2.91 -2.08
CA LYS A 100 -5.18 -2.23 -3.38
C LYS A 100 -4.31 -0.96 -3.43
N LEU A 101 -4.09 -0.29 -2.29
CA LEU A 101 -3.20 0.87 -2.18
C LEU A 101 -1.74 0.55 -2.48
N TYR A 102 -1.32 -0.71 -2.32
CA TYR A 102 0.07 -1.14 -2.58
C TYR A 102 0.14 -2.17 -3.70
N ASN A 103 -0.89 -2.27 -4.53
CA ASN A 103 -0.88 -3.18 -5.66
C ASN A 103 0.27 -2.83 -6.62
N PRO A 104 0.94 -3.81 -7.25
CA PRO A 104 2.00 -3.55 -8.24
C PRO A 104 1.50 -2.70 -9.42
N ASP A 105 0.22 -2.82 -9.80
CA ASP A 105 -0.42 -1.98 -10.81
C ASP A 105 -0.70 -0.58 -10.26
N PHE A 106 -0.01 0.43 -10.81
CA PHE A 106 -0.20 1.83 -10.43
C PHE A 106 -1.62 2.34 -10.71
N ILE A 107 -2.32 1.80 -11.71
CA ILE A 107 -3.70 2.17 -12.02
C ILE A 107 -4.60 1.74 -10.86
N MET A 108 -4.37 0.55 -10.30
CA MET A 108 -5.09 0.07 -9.12
C MET A 108 -4.84 0.95 -7.90
N ARG A 109 -3.58 1.33 -7.66
CA ARG A 109 -3.23 2.24 -6.55
C ARG A 109 -3.93 3.59 -6.69
N ALA A 110 -3.81 4.24 -7.85
CA ALA A 110 -4.43 5.54 -8.12
C ALA A 110 -5.97 5.50 -7.99
N ARG A 111 -6.62 4.46 -8.56
CA ARG A 111 -8.08 4.28 -8.43
C ARG A 111 -8.51 4.05 -6.99
N THR A 112 -7.70 3.34 -6.20
CA THR A 112 -8.00 3.10 -4.79
C THR A 112 -7.94 4.40 -3.99
N ILE A 113 -6.99 5.29 -4.30
CA ILE A 113 -6.96 6.63 -3.70
C ILE A 113 -8.24 7.39 -4.03
N MET A 114 -8.67 7.38 -5.29
CA MET A 114 -9.94 8.02 -5.71
C MET A 114 -11.15 7.41 -5.00
N GLU A 115 -11.21 6.08 -4.86
CA GLU A 115 -12.28 5.39 -4.11
C GLU A 115 -12.32 5.82 -2.63
N ILE A 116 -11.16 6.04 -2.01
CA ILE A 116 -11.06 6.55 -0.63
C ILE A 116 -11.51 8.01 -0.55
N GLU A 117 -11.14 8.84 -1.52
CA GLU A 117 -11.58 10.24 -1.63
C GLU A 117 -13.11 10.32 -1.73
N GLU A 118 -13.70 9.60 -2.69
CA GLU A 118 -15.15 9.57 -2.93
C GLU A 118 -15.94 9.07 -1.72
N SER A 119 -15.41 8.07 -1.02
CA SER A 119 -16.03 7.52 0.20
C SER A 119 -15.67 8.28 1.48
N ARG A 120 -14.83 9.33 1.38
CA ARG A 120 -14.34 10.16 2.50
C ARG A 120 -13.77 9.35 3.67
N LYS A 121 -13.13 8.21 3.40
CA LYS A 121 -12.57 7.31 4.44
C LYS A 121 -11.23 7.83 4.96
N VAL A 122 -11.25 8.94 5.69
CA VAL A 122 -10.06 9.64 6.22
C VAL A 122 -9.21 8.77 7.16
N ASP A 123 -9.76 7.71 7.74
CA ASP A 123 -9.03 6.76 8.58
C ASP A 123 -7.87 6.05 7.83
N TYR A 124 -7.86 6.10 6.50
CA TYR A 124 -6.76 5.58 5.68
C TYR A 124 -5.56 6.52 5.59
N LEU A 125 -5.61 7.73 6.16
CA LEU A 125 -4.58 8.76 6.00
C LEU A 125 -3.16 8.24 6.26
N LYS A 126 -2.95 7.52 7.36
CA LYS A 126 -1.64 6.96 7.72
C LYS A 126 -1.10 5.93 6.71
N PHE A 127 -1.99 5.26 5.97
CA PHE A 127 -1.63 4.34 4.89
C PHE A 127 -1.50 5.05 3.54
N LEU A 128 -2.15 6.20 3.36
CA LEU A 128 -2.04 6.99 2.15
C LEU A 128 -0.72 7.77 2.08
N LEU A 129 -0.26 8.31 3.21
CA LEU A 129 0.91 9.19 3.25
C LEU A 129 2.18 8.61 2.61
N PRO A 130 2.55 7.34 2.79
CA PRO A 130 3.72 6.78 2.11
C PRO A 130 3.66 6.85 0.58
N LEU A 131 2.45 6.86 -0.02
CA LEU A 131 2.25 6.97 -1.46
C LEU A 131 2.58 8.36 -2.01
N ILE A 132 2.91 9.33 -1.16
CA ILE A 132 3.52 10.58 -1.62
C ILE A 132 4.84 10.31 -2.33
N ASN A 133 5.50 9.18 -2.05
CA ASN A 133 6.74 8.77 -2.70
C ASN A 133 6.53 7.65 -3.73
N ASP A 134 5.29 7.44 -4.18
CA ASP A 134 5.00 6.43 -5.19
C ASP A 134 5.83 6.69 -6.47
N PRO A 135 6.40 5.65 -7.09
CA PRO A 135 7.17 5.83 -8.32
C PRO A 135 6.35 6.40 -9.47
N ASP A 136 5.02 6.23 -9.47
CA ASP A 136 4.14 6.71 -10.54
C ASP A 136 3.52 8.08 -10.22
N ASP A 137 3.67 9.02 -11.15
CA ASP A 137 3.17 10.39 -11.04
C ASP A 137 1.65 10.45 -10.88
N SER A 138 0.90 9.51 -11.47
CA SER A 138 -0.56 9.47 -11.40
C SER A 138 -1.04 9.11 -9.99
N VAL A 139 -0.31 8.22 -9.31
CA VAL A 139 -0.59 7.84 -7.91
C VAL A 139 -0.28 9.01 -6.98
N ARG A 140 0.89 9.64 -7.15
CA ARG A 140 1.25 10.84 -6.37
C ARG A 140 0.23 11.96 -6.59
N TRP A 141 -0.16 12.22 -7.84
CA TRP A 141 -1.18 13.23 -8.17
C TRP A 141 -2.53 12.94 -7.54
N ALA A 142 -3.00 11.68 -7.58
CA ALA A 142 -4.24 11.27 -6.93
C ALA A 142 -4.19 11.55 -5.42
N LEU A 143 -3.06 11.23 -4.76
CA LEU A 143 -2.89 11.52 -3.34
C LEU A 143 -2.94 13.02 -3.05
N ILE A 144 -2.21 13.84 -3.81
CA ILE A 144 -2.19 15.30 -3.63
C ILE A 144 -3.59 15.90 -3.81
N LYS A 145 -4.36 15.41 -4.79
CA LYS A 145 -5.76 15.81 -4.98
C LYS A 145 -6.62 15.46 -3.78
N LEU A 146 -6.55 14.22 -3.29
CA LEU A 146 -7.29 13.76 -2.11
C LEU A 146 -6.96 14.62 -0.88
N LEU A 147 -5.66 14.86 -0.63
CA LEU A 147 -5.23 15.65 0.53
C LEU A 147 -5.79 17.07 0.49
N HIS A 148 -5.88 17.67 -0.70
CA HIS A 148 -6.48 18.98 -0.91
C HIS A 148 -8.01 18.96 -0.76
N SER A 149 -8.71 18.01 -1.41
CA SER A 149 -10.17 17.96 -1.43
C SER A 149 -10.79 17.61 -0.08
N LEU A 150 -10.07 16.84 0.74
CA LEU A 150 -10.48 16.48 2.09
C LEU A 150 -9.95 17.46 3.16
N GLU A 151 -9.36 18.59 2.76
CA GLU A 151 -8.83 19.63 3.65
C GLU A 151 -7.78 19.10 4.66
N LEU A 152 -7.05 18.05 4.29
CA LEU A 152 -6.09 17.36 5.16
C LEU A 152 -4.74 18.05 5.23
N VAL A 153 -4.49 19.07 4.40
CA VAL A 153 -3.21 19.78 4.32
C VAL A 153 -2.84 20.48 5.63
N ASN A 154 -3.84 20.88 6.42
CA ASN A 154 -3.62 21.50 7.73
C ASN A 154 -3.16 20.50 8.81
N ASN A 155 -3.22 19.20 8.53
CA ASN A 155 -2.67 18.19 9.43
C ASN A 155 -1.13 18.33 9.46
N PRO A 156 -0.51 18.53 10.65
CA PRO A 156 0.94 18.76 10.74
C PRO A 156 1.79 17.64 10.12
N MET A 157 1.33 16.39 10.20
CA MET A 157 2.01 15.26 9.58
C MET A 157 1.96 15.37 8.05
N VAL A 158 0.80 15.70 7.50
CA VAL A 158 0.62 15.89 6.05
C VAL A 158 1.49 17.04 5.55
N LYS A 159 1.47 18.18 6.25
CA LYS A 159 2.31 19.34 5.88
C LYS A 159 3.80 18.99 5.88
N THR A 160 4.26 18.31 6.92
CA THR A 160 5.66 17.88 7.04
C THR A 160 6.06 16.96 5.87
N GLU A 161 5.22 15.99 5.53
CA GLU A 161 5.49 15.07 4.41
C GLU A 161 5.48 15.80 3.05
N LEU A 162 4.56 16.74 2.83
CA LEU A 162 4.50 17.56 1.61
C LEU A 162 5.76 18.44 1.45
N GLU A 163 6.20 19.10 2.53
CA GLU A 163 7.41 19.91 2.55
C GLU A 163 8.66 19.06 2.27
N ALA A 164 8.78 17.90 2.92
CA ALA A 164 9.87 16.97 2.67
C ALA A 164 9.87 16.47 1.21
N HIS A 165 8.68 16.20 0.66
CA HIS A 165 8.53 15.68 -0.70
C HIS A 165 8.88 16.70 -1.80
N LEU A 166 8.64 18.00 -1.58
CA LEU A 166 8.98 19.05 -2.56
C LEU A 166 10.45 19.04 -3.01
N SER A 167 11.36 18.63 -2.14
CA SER A 167 12.80 18.59 -2.44
C SER A 167 13.20 17.48 -3.43
N LYS A 168 12.36 16.46 -3.60
CA LYS A 168 12.64 15.26 -4.41
C LYS A 168 11.66 15.04 -5.57
N GLU A 169 10.52 15.72 -5.56
CA GLU A 169 9.57 15.68 -6.68
C GLU A 169 10.20 16.24 -7.95
N LYS A 170 9.95 15.59 -9.09
CA LYS A 170 10.44 15.97 -10.41
C LYS A 170 9.33 16.47 -11.33
N ASN A 171 8.08 16.08 -11.07
CA ASN A 171 6.94 16.49 -11.86
C ASN A 171 6.54 17.95 -11.53
N PRO A 172 6.66 18.90 -12.48
CA PRO A 172 6.42 20.31 -12.22
C PRO A 172 4.96 20.63 -11.88
N ILE A 173 4.01 19.81 -12.34
CA ILE A 173 2.59 19.98 -12.04
C ILE A 173 2.33 19.64 -10.58
N ILE A 174 2.90 18.54 -10.10
CA ILE A 174 2.80 18.13 -8.69
C ILE A 174 3.48 19.16 -7.79
N ILE A 175 4.70 19.60 -8.13
CA ILE A 175 5.43 20.65 -7.39
C ILE A 175 4.57 21.91 -7.26
N LYS A 176 4.03 22.41 -8.38
CA LYS A 176 3.19 23.61 -8.39
C LYS A 176 1.98 23.42 -7.48
N LYS A 177 1.29 22.28 -7.60
CA LYS A 177 0.09 22.00 -6.81
C LYS A 177 0.39 21.92 -5.31
N ILE A 178 1.48 21.27 -4.91
CA ILE A 178 1.89 21.22 -3.50
C ILE A 178 2.18 22.62 -2.97
N LYS A 179 2.90 23.46 -3.73
CA LYS A 179 3.19 24.87 -3.33
C LYS A 179 1.93 25.74 -3.21
N GLU A 180 0.89 25.45 -3.97
CA GLU A 180 -0.41 26.14 -3.84
C GLU A 180 -1.18 25.72 -2.58
N MET A 181 -0.82 24.57 -1.97
CA MET A 181 -1.52 23.98 -0.83
C MET A 181 -0.92 24.37 0.53
N ILE A 182 0.39 24.59 0.64
CA ILE A 182 1.13 24.65 1.92
C ILE A 182 1.66 26.03 2.33
#